data_AF-A0A5B3HHB7-F1
#
_entry.id   AF-A0A5B3HHB7-F1
#
_cell.length_a   1.000
_cell.length_b   1.000
_cell.length_c   1.000
_cell.angle_alpha   90.00
_cell.angle_beta   90.00
_cell.angle_gamma   90.00
#
_symmetry.space_group_name_H-M   'P 1'
#
loop_
_entity.id
_entity.type
_entity.pdbx_description
1 polymer ?
#
loop_
_entity_poly.entity_id
_entity_poly.type
_entity_poly.pdbx_seq_one_letter_code
_entity_poly.pdbx_strand_id
1 'polypeptide(L)'
;MERYQGVILIRLQNAGSKSEGHYAFLVRDDDMSVVKLCREGAVPVDDPYFVPFDRQEVVVTGTMSHGWLVASAVEQAVAGDEADSETEENNEQA
;
A
#
# COMPACT_ATOMS: atom_id res chain seq x y z
N MET A 1 2.30 11.13 14.21
CA MET A 1 1.89 10.24 13.11
C MET A 1 3.14 9.55 12.61
N GLU A 2 3.07 8.24 12.42
CA GLU A 2 4.15 7.38 11.96
C GLU A 2 3.98 7.08 10.48
N ARG A 3 5.08 6.68 9.81
CA ARG A 3 5.09 6.31 8.40
C ARG A 3 5.34 4.81 8.26
N TYR A 4 4.52 4.16 7.47
CA TYR A 4 4.60 2.73 7.19
C TYR A 4 4.68 2.52 5.68
N GLN A 5 5.80 2.00 5.20
CA GLN A 5 5.98 1.66 3.79
C GLN A 5 5.53 0.22 3.53
N GLY A 6 4.95 0.00 2.36
CA GLY A 6 4.51 -1.32 1.95
C GLY A 6 3.54 -1.28 0.78
N VAL A 7 2.88 -2.40 0.54
CA VAL A 7 1.90 -2.54 -0.55
C VAL A 7 0.49 -2.52 0.01
N ILE A 8 -0.39 -1.70 -0.57
CA ILE A 8 -1.82 -1.75 -0.25
C ILE A 8 -2.48 -2.92 -1.00
N LEU A 9 -3.29 -3.71 -0.29
CA LEU A 9 -4.12 -4.75 -0.88
C LEU A 9 -5.58 -4.56 -0.47
N ILE A 10 -6.48 -4.61 -1.44
CA ILE A 10 -7.92 -4.63 -1.20
C ILE A 10 -8.43 -6.05 -1.41
N ARG A 11 -9.06 -6.60 -0.37
CA ARG A 11 -9.57 -7.97 -0.38
C ARG A 11 -10.98 -8.02 0.22
N LEU A 12 -11.81 -8.86 -0.38
CA LEU A 12 -13.10 -9.23 0.19
C LEU A 12 -12.86 -9.97 1.52
N GLN A 13 -13.54 -9.55 2.59
CA GLN A 13 -13.65 -10.32 3.83
C GLN A 13 -15.08 -10.71 4.11
N ASN A 14 -15.22 -11.70 5.00
CA ASN A 14 -16.50 -12.14 5.56
C ASN A 14 -17.54 -12.51 4.49
N ALA A 15 -17.09 -13.12 3.40
CA ALA A 15 -17.96 -13.52 2.30
C ALA A 15 -19.15 -14.34 2.83
N GLY A 16 -20.37 -13.95 2.45
CA GLY A 16 -21.62 -14.53 2.94
C GLY A 16 -22.11 -14.03 4.30
N SER A 17 -21.57 -12.91 4.81
CA SER A 17 -21.97 -12.30 6.08
C SER A 17 -22.50 -10.87 5.90
N LYS A 18 -23.21 -10.34 6.90
CA LYS A 18 -23.65 -8.92 6.91
C LYS A 18 -22.50 -7.92 6.96
N SER A 19 -21.32 -8.39 7.35
CA SER A 19 -20.07 -7.63 7.35
C SER A 19 -19.18 -7.99 6.16
N GLU A 20 -19.76 -8.59 5.12
CA GLU A 20 -19.10 -8.78 3.83
C GLU A 20 -18.71 -7.42 3.25
N GLY A 21 -17.50 -7.34 2.73
CA GLY A 21 -17.08 -6.22 1.91
C GLY A 21 -15.57 -6.13 1.77
N HIS A 22 -15.12 -5.15 0.98
CA HIS A 22 -13.71 -4.99 0.68
C HIS A 22 -13.01 -4.16 1.73
N TYR A 23 -11.96 -4.73 2.32
CA TYR A 23 -11.13 -4.01 3.30
C TYR A 23 -9.75 -3.76 2.70
N ALA A 24 -9.20 -2.60 3.02
CA ALA A 24 -7.83 -2.25 2.70
C ALA A 24 -6.87 -2.80 3.76
N PHE A 25 -5.73 -3.28 3.30
CA PHE A 25 -4.64 -3.80 4.11
C PHE A 25 -3.34 -3.19 3.64
N LEU A 26 -2.42 -2.93 4.58
CA LEU A 26 -1.03 -2.63 4.28
C LEU A 26 -0.18 -3.85 4.59
N VAL A 27 0.53 -4.36 3.59
CA VAL A 27 1.60 -5.35 3.77
C VAL A 27 2.89 -4.57 3.96
N ARG A 28 3.40 -4.51 5.19
CA ARG A 28 4.61 -3.74 5.51
C ARG A 28 5.84 -4.40 4.90
N ASP A 29 6.75 -3.59 4.36
CA ASP A 29 7.97 -4.10 3.72
C ASP A 29 8.98 -4.69 4.72
N ASP A 30 9.20 -3.99 5.85
CA ASP A 30 10.21 -4.32 6.86
C ASP A 30 10.06 -5.73 7.50
N ASP A 31 8.84 -6.11 7.86
CA ASP A 31 8.54 -7.34 8.62
C ASP A 31 7.49 -8.22 7.90
N MET A 32 7.07 -7.84 6.69
CA MET A 32 6.04 -8.56 5.92
C MET A 32 4.69 -8.70 6.63
N SER A 33 4.49 -7.98 7.74
CA SER A 33 3.26 -8.02 8.52
C SER A 33 2.12 -7.27 7.85
N VAL A 34 0.92 -7.84 7.95
CA VAL A 34 -0.28 -7.31 7.32
C VAL A 34 -1.15 -6.64 8.36
N VAL A 35 -1.48 -5.36 8.14
CA VAL A 35 -2.33 -4.57 9.04
C VAL A 35 -3.54 -4.00 8.30
N LYS A 36 -4.70 -3.98 8.97
CA LYS A 36 -5.92 -3.41 8.38
C LYS A 36 -5.82 -1.89 8.37
N LEU A 37 -6.26 -1.27 7.27
CA LEU A 37 -6.31 0.18 7.11
C LEU A 37 -7.72 0.69 7.38
N CYS A 38 -7.81 1.87 7.97
CA CYS A 38 -9.04 2.64 8.13
C CYS A 38 -8.70 4.13 8.05
N ARG A 39 -9.69 4.99 7.81
CA ARG A 39 -9.53 6.45 7.95
C ARG A 39 -10.39 6.96 9.09
N GLU A 40 -9.94 8.03 9.72
CA GLU A 40 -10.71 8.69 10.76
C GLU A 40 -12.06 9.18 10.20
N GLY A 41 -13.15 8.79 10.87
CA GLY A 41 -14.51 9.18 10.47
C GLY A 41 -15.06 8.47 9.22
N ALA A 42 -14.31 7.55 8.60
CA ALA A 42 -14.78 6.79 7.44
C ALA A 42 -15.16 5.35 7.81
N VAL A 43 -16.08 4.78 7.04
CA VAL A 43 -16.42 3.37 7.14
C VAL A 43 -15.28 2.56 6.49
N PRO A 44 -14.64 1.61 7.20
CA PRO A 44 -13.48 0.88 6.67
C PRO A 44 -13.81 -0.14 5.57
N VAL A 45 -15.10 -0.44 5.35
CA VAL A 45 -15.56 -1.38 4.34
C VAL A 45 -15.92 -0.63 3.05
N ASP A 46 -15.45 -1.14 1.92
CA ASP A 46 -15.61 -0.56 0.57
C ASP A 46 -15.20 0.93 0.50
N ASP A 47 -14.14 1.31 1.22
CA ASP A 47 -13.64 2.70 1.23
C ASP A 47 -12.98 3.04 -0.13
N PRO A 48 -13.55 3.97 -0.93
CA PRO A 48 -13.02 4.32 -2.24
C PRO A 48 -11.65 5.01 -2.18
N TYR A 49 -11.24 5.53 -1.01
CA TYR A 49 -9.97 6.23 -0.85
C TYR A 49 -8.76 5.34 -1.16
N PHE A 50 -8.82 4.05 -0.81
CA PHE A 50 -7.70 3.12 -1.01
C PHE A 50 -7.69 2.46 -2.39
N VAL A 51 -8.81 2.49 -3.12
CA VAL A 51 -8.96 1.87 -4.45
C VAL A 51 -7.85 2.25 -5.44
N PRO A 52 -7.45 3.54 -5.60
CA PRO A 52 -6.37 3.89 -6.53
C PRO A 52 -5.00 3.32 -6.13
N PHE A 53 -4.85 2.86 -4.90
CA PHE A 53 -3.59 2.31 -4.37
C PHE A 53 -3.60 0.77 -4.31
N ASP A 54 -4.64 0.07 -4.79
CA ASP A 54 -4.65 -1.39 -4.78
C ASP A 54 -3.44 -1.94 -5.56
N ARG A 55 -2.66 -2.78 -4.87
CA ARG A 55 -1.41 -3.40 -5.34
C ARG A 55 -0.31 -2.39 -5.71
N GLN A 56 -0.41 -1.16 -5.21
CA GLN A 56 0.65 -0.16 -5.35
C GLN A 56 1.53 -0.16 -4.11
N GLU A 57 2.82 0.06 -4.32
CA GLU A 57 3.74 0.40 -3.24
C GLU A 57 3.48 1.85 -2.81
N VAL A 58 3.33 2.04 -1.51
CA VAL A 58 2.93 3.31 -0.91
C VAL A 58 3.65 3.54 0.42
N VAL A 59 3.64 4.80 0.83
CA VAL A 59 3.94 5.23 2.19
C VAL A 59 2.64 5.70 2.83
N VAL A 60 2.21 4.98 3.87
CA VAL A 60 1.03 5.34 4.66
C VAL A 60 1.46 6.12 5.89
N THR A 61 0.99 7.35 6.03
CA THR A 61 1.14 8.14 7.26
C THR A 61 -0.10 7.94 8.13
N GLY A 62 0.08 7.48 9.37
CA GLY A 62 -1.05 7.17 10.24
C GLY A 62 -0.67 6.90 11.69
N THR A 63 -1.61 6.32 12.45
CA THR A 63 -1.39 5.89 13.84
C THR A 63 -2.02 4.51 14.06
N MET A 64 -1.32 3.63 14.78
CA MET A 64 -1.87 2.34 15.18
C MET A 64 -2.92 2.51 16.28
N SER A 65 -4.12 1.98 16.07
CA SER A 65 -5.22 2.02 17.03
C SER A 65 -6.04 0.74 16.97
N HIS A 66 -6.19 0.05 18.11
CA HIS A 66 -6.99 -1.17 18.25
C HIS A 66 -6.71 -2.27 17.20
N GLY A 67 -5.46 -2.40 16.74
CA GLY A 67 -5.05 -3.40 15.73
C GLY A 67 -5.31 -2.98 14.27
N TRP A 68 -5.70 -1.72 14.06
CA TRP A 68 -5.87 -1.10 12.76
C TRP A 68 -4.88 0.06 12.62
N LEU A 69 -4.40 0.30 11.41
CA LEU A 69 -3.66 1.50 11.06
C LEU A 69 -4.66 2.55 10.57
N VAL A 70 -4.85 3.61 11.36
CA VAL A 70 -5.67 4.76 10.98
C VAL A 70 -4.83 5.65 10.08
N ALA A 71 -5.05 5.53 8.77
CA ALA A 71 -4.36 6.29 7.74
C ALA A 71 -4.89 7.74 7.70
N SER A 72 -3.96 8.68 7.84
CA SER A 72 -4.21 10.12 7.65
C SER A 72 -3.82 10.58 6.25
N ALA A 73 -2.81 9.95 5.64
CA ALA A 73 -2.41 10.18 4.26
C ALA A 73 -1.78 8.92 3.65
N VAL A 74 -1.91 8.77 2.33
CA VAL A 74 -1.26 7.72 1.54
C VAL A 74 -0.57 8.40 0.36
N GLU A 75 0.72 8.14 0.21
CA GLU A 75 1.55 8.65 -0.87
C GLU A 75 2.09 7.47 -1.67
N GLN A 76 2.11 7.57 -3.00
CA GLN A 76 2.70 6.53 -3.83
C GLN A 76 4.22 6.50 -3.59
N ALA A 77 4.77 5.33 -3.30
CA ALA A 77 6.21 5.17 -3.25
C ALA A 77 6.72 5.27 -4.69
N VAL A 78 7.46 6.33 -5.00
CA VAL A 78 8.09 6.46 -6.31
C VAL A 78 9.25 5.48 -6.30
N ALA A 79 9.14 4.40 -7.07
CA ALA A 79 10.30 3.60 -7.41
C ALA A 79 11.32 4.57 -8.02
N GLY A 80 12.47 4.71 -7.39
CA GLY A 80 13.59 5.41 -8.01
C GLY A 80 13.77 4.78 -9.38
N ASP A 81 13.62 5.58 -10.42
CA ASP A 81 13.91 5.22 -11.80
C ASP A 81 15.42 4.89 -11.83
N GLU A 82 15.80 3.65 -11.50
CA GLU A 82 17.01 3.06 -12.05
C GLU A 82 16.72 2.87 -13.53
N ALA A 83 16.82 3.97 -14.27
CA ALA A 83 17.14 3.95 -15.68
C ALA A 83 18.49 3.23 -15.82
N ASP A 84 18.44 1.92 -15.76
CA ASP A 84 19.42 1.07 -16.38
C ASP A 84 19.26 1.25 -17.89
N SER A 85 19.95 2.27 -18.39
CA SER A 85 20.42 2.26 -19.77
C SER A 85 21.90 1.95 -19.69
N GLU A 86 22.23 0.66 -19.57
CA GLU A 86 23.50 0.11 -20.01
C GLU A 86 23.88 0.78 -21.34
N THR A 87 24.85 1.69 -21.28
CA THR A 87 25.52 2.18 -22.48
C THR A 87 26.47 1.06 -22.89
N GLU A 88 26.05 0.23 -23.84
CA GLU A 88 26.93 -0.75 -24.50
C GLU A 88 28.04 0.00 -25.24
N GLU A 89 29.17 0.16 -24.57
CA GLU A 89 30.47 0.45 -25.16
C GLU A 89 30.90 -0.79 -25.97
N ASN A 90 30.71 -0.76 -27.30
CA ASN A 90 31.32 -1.75 -28.19
C ASN A 90 32.47 -1.13 -29.01
N ASN A 91 33.62 -1.22 -28.38
CA ASN A 91 34.99 -1.32 -28.87
C ASN A 91 35.17 -1.81 -30.34
N GLU A 92 35.76 -0.91 -31.14
CA GLU A 92 36.87 -1.14 -32.09
C GLU A 92 37.04 -2.56 -32.68
N GLN A 93 36.59 -2.77 -33.92
CA GLN A 93 37.21 -3.74 -34.84
C GLN A 93 36.87 -3.43 -36.31
N ALA A 94 37.83 -2.82 -37.02
CA ALA A 94 38.32 -3.17 -38.37
C ALA A 94 39.20 -2.05 -38.95
#